data_AF-A0A8T4VPW7-F1
#
_entry.id   AF-A0A8T4VPW7-F1
#
_cell.length_a   1.000
_cell.length_b   1.000
_cell.length_c   1.000
_cell.angle_alpha   90.00
_cell.angle_beta   90.00
_cell.angle_gamma   90.00
#
_symmetry.space_group_name_H-M   'P 1'
#
loop_
_entity.id
_entity.type
_entity.pdbx_description
1 polymer ?
#
loop_
_entity_poly.entity_id
_entity_poly.type
_entity_poly.pdbx_seq_one_letter_code
_entity_poly.pdbx_strand_id
1 'polypeptide(L)'
;MTTTDAEPSEQQTHIVPVGFEYDRLIAPLIRDQISVDRVILLQGAVGSEGNVEYSKRLAGKLETDFRNLLGATTERMTVEDVYDYDGAFELAFDCITAELDAGNEVWVNISSMPRPVSFAFATAAHSVMVEHEADRERIHTYYTAPEKYLETELAEELRTQIEILETLQTESGAEDTPRIDSETIDQRLDAAQDLLTEFDERGATIGAKEIDGSHVQELPVAPFSNIKPFEELILFTLGDHGEFDSISDLAETLARELDEEYTDSFRSKVIYNVDRLGPGGVGYVDREAEGKSYRISLSRIGELWVRSHSTA
;
A
#
# COMPACT_ATOMS: atom_id res chain seq x y z
N MET A 1 19.36 -38.10 -17.79
CA MET A 1 19.26 -37.00 -16.82
C MET A 1 18.35 -35.98 -17.45
N THR A 2 17.06 -36.08 -17.13
CA THR A 2 16.04 -35.10 -17.48
C THR A 2 16.34 -33.84 -16.70
N THR A 3 16.68 -32.77 -17.43
CA THR A 3 16.60 -31.39 -16.95
C THR A 3 15.17 -31.17 -16.51
N THR A 4 14.97 -31.05 -15.20
CA THR A 4 13.74 -30.53 -14.63
C THR A 4 13.69 -29.07 -15.07
N ASP A 5 12.81 -28.75 -16.03
CA ASP A 5 12.31 -27.40 -16.19
C ASP A 5 11.63 -27.06 -14.86
N ALA A 6 12.34 -26.32 -14.02
CA ALA A 6 11.72 -25.65 -12.90
C ALA A 6 10.82 -24.59 -13.53
N GLU A 7 9.51 -24.72 -13.31
CA GLU A 7 8.58 -23.60 -13.49
C GLU A 7 9.24 -22.36 -12.86
N PRO A 8 9.29 -21.21 -13.55
CA PRO A 8 9.81 -20.00 -12.94
C PRO A 8 9.01 -19.78 -11.64
N SER A 9 9.70 -19.78 -10.50
CA SER A 9 9.06 -19.41 -9.24
C SER A 9 8.58 -17.98 -9.41
N GLU A 10 7.27 -17.78 -9.34
CA GLU A 10 6.65 -16.46 -9.32
C GLU A 10 7.31 -15.63 -8.22
N GLN A 11 8.07 -14.61 -8.60
CA GLN A 11 8.78 -13.75 -7.65
C GLN A 11 7.88 -12.59 -7.25
N GLN A 12 7.91 -12.23 -5.97
CA GLN A 12 7.23 -11.04 -5.47
C GLN A 12 8.14 -9.81 -5.58
N THR A 13 7.82 -8.94 -6.52
CA THR A 13 8.53 -7.67 -6.78
C THR A 13 7.78 -6.51 -6.13
N HIS A 14 8.42 -5.83 -5.18
CA HIS A 14 7.89 -4.62 -4.56
C HIS A 14 8.45 -3.37 -5.21
N ILE A 15 7.57 -2.51 -5.73
CA ILE A 15 7.90 -1.19 -6.24
C ILE A 15 7.70 -0.19 -5.12
N VAL A 16 8.81 0.39 -4.64
CA VAL A 16 8.85 1.16 -3.40
C VAL A 16 9.37 2.58 -3.68
N PRO A 17 8.48 3.58 -3.74
CA PRO A 17 8.88 4.97 -3.82
C PRO A 17 9.58 5.43 -2.55
N VAL A 18 10.84 5.83 -2.65
CA VAL A 18 11.64 6.30 -1.52
C VAL A 18 11.45 7.81 -1.35
N GLY A 19 10.61 8.19 -0.38
CA GLY A 19 10.47 9.57 0.07
C GLY A 19 11.36 9.88 1.28
N PHE A 20 10.76 10.41 2.33
CA PHE A 20 11.41 10.75 3.59
C PHE A 20 10.94 9.85 4.72
N GLU A 21 10.57 8.61 4.45
CA GLU A 21 9.94 7.73 5.45
C GLU A 21 10.57 6.34 5.36
N TYR A 22 11.18 5.88 6.45
CA TYR A 22 11.82 4.57 6.51
C TYR A 22 10.83 3.48 6.96
N ASP A 23 10.21 3.69 8.12
CA ASP A 23 9.46 2.63 8.81
C ASP A 23 8.30 2.11 7.95
N ARG A 24 7.58 3.01 7.28
CA ARG A 24 6.41 2.68 6.43
C ARG A 24 6.75 1.83 5.20
N LEU A 25 8.02 1.79 4.79
CA LEU A 25 8.45 1.10 3.57
C LEU A 25 8.92 -0.34 3.81
N ILE A 26 9.36 -0.66 5.04
CA ILE A 26 9.95 -1.98 5.34
C ILE A 26 9.36 -2.64 6.58
N ALA A 27 8.99 -1.89 7.61
CA ALA A 27 8.49 -2.47 8.86
C ALA A 27 7.20 -3.30 8.68
N PRO A 28 6.20 -2.86 7.87
CA PRO A 28 5.00 -3.67 7.60
C PRO A 28 5.33 -5.04 7.02
N LEU A 29 6.26 -5.07 6.05
CA LEU A 29 6.62 -6.29 5.32
C LEU A 29 7.24 -7.33 6.28
N ILE A 30 8.05 -6.87 7.23
CA ILE A 30 8.63 -7.73 8.26
C ILE A 30 7.57 -8.17 9.29
N ARG A 31 6.76 -7.24 9.79
CA ARG A 31 5.77 -7.52 10.85
C ARG A 31 4.69 -8.48 10.38
N ASP A 32 4.20 -8.29 9.16
CA ASP A 32 3.14 -9.10 8.56
C ASP A 32 3.70 -10.33 7.81
N GLN A 33 5.02 -10.53 7.81
CA GLN A 33 5.71 -11.65 7.13
C GLN A 33 5.37 -11.75 5.64
N ILE A 34 5.26 -10.59 4.98
CA ILE A 34 5.01 -10.51 3.54
C ILE A 34 6.30 -10.90 2.81
N SER A 35 6.16 -11.75 1.79
CA SER A 35 7.32 -12.20 1.00
C SER A 35 7.81 -11.09 0.08
N VAL A 36 9.13 -11.02 -0.08
CA VAL A 36 9.80 -9.99 -0.88
C VAL A 36 11.03 -10.61 -1.52
N ASP A 37 10.92 -11.00 -2.79
CA ASP A 37 12.05 -11.56 -3.55
C ASP A 37 12.89 -10.47 -4.21
N ARG A 38 12.22 -9.39 -4.63
CA ARG A 38 12.83 -8.24 -5.30
C ARG A 38 12.21 -6.93 -4.86
N VAL A 39 13.02 -5.88 -4.80
CA VAL A 39 12.57 -4.51 -4.55
C VAL A 39 13.15 -3.55 -5.57
N ILE A 40 12.28 -2.73 -6.15
CA ILE A 40 12.64 -1.60 -7.01
C ILE A 40 12.44 -0.32 -6.20
N LEU A 41 13.54 0.27 -5.75
CA LEU A 41 13.55 1.51 -4.96
C LEU A 41 13.53 2.72 -5.91
N LEU A 42 12.43 3.46 -5.95
CA LEU A 42 12.32 4.66 -6.77
C LEU A 42 12.93 5.85 -6.02
N GLN A 43 13.77 6.63 -6.68
CA GLN A 43 14.46 7.77 -6.09
C GLN A 43 14.12 9.04 -6.86
N GLY A 44 13.64 10.07 -6.17
CA GLY A 44 13.41 11.38 -6.79
C GLY A 44 14.73 12.08 -7.13
N ALA A 45 14.82 12.66 -8.32
CA ALA A 45 15.96 13.48 -8.73
C ALA A 45 15.78 14.99 -8.45
N VAL A 46 14.59 15.42 -8.01
CA VAL A 46 14.23 16.84 -7.86
C VAL A 46 14.14 17.26 -6.39
N GLY A 47 14.80 18.38 -6.06
CA GLY A 47 14.78 18.99 -4.73
C GLY A 47 16.00 19.89 -4.50
N SER A 48 16.14 20.41 -3.28
CA SER A 48 17.40 21.00 -2.82
C SER A 48 18.50 19.92 -2.79
N GLU A 49 19.78 20.30 -2.85
CA GLU A 49 20.90 19.36 -2.71
C GLU A 49 20.75 18.48 -1.45
N GLY A 50 20.28 19.06 -0.35
CA GLY A 50 19.99 18.34 0.89
C GLY A 50 18.86 17.31 0.78
N ASN A 51 17.78 17.59 0.04
CA ASN A 51 16.71 16.61 -0.18
C ASN A 51 17.22 15.41 -0.97
N VAL A 52 18.01 15.66 -2.02
CA VAL A 52 18.58 14.59 -2.86
C VAL A 52 19.58 13.75 -2.07
N GLU A 53 20.44 14.38 -1.27
CA GLU A 53 21.38 13.68 -0.40
C GLU A 53 20.66 12.81 0.64
N TYR A 54 19.64 13.37 1.29
CA TYR A 54 18.84 12.66 2.27
C TYR A 54 18.13 11.44 1.67
N SER A 55 17.43 11.60 0.54
CA SER A 55 16.77 10.49 -0.16
C SER A 55 17.77 9.41 -0.62
N LYS A 56 18.97 9.80 -1.05
CA LYS A 56 20.05 8.85 -1.39
C LYS A 56 20.53 8.05 -0.18
N ARG A 57 20.72 8.71 0.97
CA ARG A 57 21.11 8.07 2.24
C ARG A 57 20.05 7.07 2.67
N LEU A 58 18.79 7.49 2.69
CA LEU A 58 17.67 6.65 3.10
C LEU A 58 17.48 5.44 2.19
N ALA A 59 17.55 5.63 0.86
CA ALA A 59 17.50 4.53 -0.09
C ALA A 59 18.65 3.54 0.09
N GLY A 60 19.87 4.02 0.39
CA GLY A 60 21.01 3.13 0.65
C GLY A 60 20.86 2.31 1.93
N LYS A 61 20.25 2.90 2.95
CA LYS A 61 19.84 2.18 4.16
C LYS A 61 18.79 1.12 3.83
N LEU A 62 17.69 1.50 3.19
CA LEU A 62 16.62 0.58 2.77
C LEU A 62 17.15 -0.57 1.92
N GLU A 63 18.00 -0.30 0.93
CA GLU A 63 18.62 -1.34 0.11
C GLU A 63 19.38 -2.37 0.95
N THR A 64 20.13 -1.90 1.95
CA THR A 64 20.88 -2.77 2.85
C THR A 64 19.94 -3.59 3.73
N ASP A 65 18.88 -2.98 4.24
CA ASP A 65 17.94 -3.62 5.15
C ASP A 65 17.01 -4.60 4.42
N PHE A 66 16.56 -4.30 3.20
CA PHE A 66 15.85 -5.25 2.35
C PHE A 66 16.70 -6.50 2.05
N ARG A 67 17.99 -6.31 1.72
CA ARG A 67 18.92 -7.44 1.52
C ARG A 67 19.15 -8.25 2.79
N ASN A 68 19.38 -7.58 3.93
CA ASN A 68 19.79 -8.24 5.16
C ASN A 68 18.62 -8.88 5.94
N LEU A 69 17.47 -8.22 5.97
CA LEU A 69 16.32 -8.62 6.78
C LEU A 69 15.34 -9.50 6.01
N LEU A 70 15.14 -9.22 4.71
CA LEU A 70 14.16 -9.90 3.87
C LEU A 70 14.81 -10.81 2.82
N GLY A 71 16.13 -10.74 2.62
CA GLY A 71 16.82 -11.54 1.62
C GLY A 71 16.55 -11.11 0.17
N ALA A 72 15.90 -9.95 -0.01
CA ALA A 72 15.45 -9.48 -1.31
C ALA A 72 16.61 -9.01 -2.19
N THR A 73 16.50 -9.24 -3.50
CA THR A 73 17.30 -8.51 -4.49
C THR A 73 16.82 -7.07 -4.59
N THR A 74 17.73 -6.14 -4.90
CA THR A 74 17.40 -4.71 -4.89
C THR A 74 17.89 -4.03 -6.16
N GLU A 75 17.05 -3.16 -6.71
CA GLU A 75 17.34 -2.27 -7.82
C GLU A 75 16.95 -0.85 -7.45
N ARG A 76 17.64 0.14 -8.01
CA ARG A 76 17.27 1.55 -7.87
C ARG A 76 16.89 2.12 -9.22
N MET A 77 15.78 2.83 -9.24
CA MET A 77 15.28 3.53 -10.41
C MET A 77 15.11 5.02 -10.07
N THR A 78 15.37 5.90 -11.03
CA THR A 78 15.27 7.35 -10.80
C THR A 78 13.97 7.89 -11.40
N VAL A 79 13.25 8.70 -10.63
CA VAL A 79 12.13 9.52 -11.09
C VAL A 79 12.67 10.92 -11.39
N GLU A 80 12.72 11.29 -12.67
CA GLU A 80 13.35 12.53 -13.15
C GLU A 80 12.69 13.78 -12.57
N ASP A 81 11.36 13.79 -12.49
CA ASP A 81 10.58 14.84 -11.84
C ASP A 81 9.43 14.24 -11.00
N VAL A 82 9.51 14.41 -9.69
CA VAL A 82 8.50 13.90 -8.74
C VAL A 82 7.19 14.70 -8.77
N TYR A 83 7.15 15.79 -9.52
CA TYR A 83 5.94 16.59 -9.75
C TYR A 83 5.33 16.38 -11.14
N ASP A 84 6.03 15.66 -12.04
CA ASP A 84 5.51 15.26 -13.33
C ASP A 84 4.67 13.99 -13.18
N TYR A 85 3.36 14.18 -13.08
CA TYR A 85 2.41 13.08 -12.99
C TYR A 85 2.44 12.19 -14.24
N ASP A 86 2.51 12.78 -15.44
CA ASP A 86 2.41 12.04 -16.70
C ASP A 86 3.67 11.18 -16.87
N GLY A 87 4.85 11.75 -16.65
CA GLY A 87 6.12 11.00 -16.68
C GLY A 87 6.20 9.92 -15.59
N ALA A 88 5.71 10.19 -14.38
CA ALA A 88 5.63 9.17 -13.34
C ALA A 88 4.66 8.04 -13.69
N PHE A 89 3.56 8.34 -14.38
CA PHE A 89 2.58 7.34 -14.83
C PHE A 89 3.18 6.44 -15.91
N GLU A 90 3.82 7.01 -16.94
CA GLU A 90 4.49 6.24 -18.00
C GLU A 90 5.55 5.30 -17.39
N LEU A 91 6.38 5.81 -16.48
CA LEU A 91 7.38 5.01 -15.78
C LEU A 91 6.76 3.87 -14.98
N ALA A 92 5.70 4.14 -14.22
CA ALA A 92 5.02 3.15 -13.42
C ALA A 92 4.39 2.06 -14.29
N PHE A 93 3.71 2.46 -15.36
CA PHE A 93 3.06 1.54 -16.28
C PHE A 93 4.07 0.60 -16.92
N ASP A 94 5.15 1.15 -17.50
CA ASP A 94 6.21 0.35 -18.11
C ASP A 94 6.88 -0.60 -17.11
N CYS A 95 7.15 -0.11 -15.88
CA CYS A 95 7.77 -0.93 -14.83
C CYS A 95 6.87 -2.09 -14.39
N ILE A 96 5.57 -1.84 -14.17
CA ILE A 96 4.62 -2.86 -13.74
C ILE A 96 4.43 -3.90 -14.85
N THR A 97 4.20 -3.46 -16.08
CA THR A 97 4.04 -4.36 -17.24
C THR A 97 5.28 -5.21 -17.47
N ALA A 98 6.49 -4.65 -17.37
CA ALA A 98 7.72 -5.41 -17.55
C ALA A 98 7.92 -6.52 -16.51
N GLU A 99 7.53 -6.28 -15.25
CA GLU A 99 7.60 -7.29 -14.20
C GLU A 99 6.54 -8.39 -14.40
N LEU A 100 5.33 -8.02 -14.81
CA LEU A 100 4.27 -8.99 -15.15
C LEU A 100 4.64 -9.86 -16.35
N ASP A 101 5.20 -9.26 -17.41
CA ASP A 101 5.71 -9.95 -18.61
C ASP A 101 6.84 -10.93 -18.27
N ALA A 102 7.61 -10.65 -17.21
CA ALA A 102 8.63 -11.55 -16.67
C ALA A 102 8.05 -12.70 -15.83
N GLY A 103 6.73 -12.71 -15.59
CA GLY A 103 6.06 -13.71 -14.75
C GLY A 103 6.16 -13.43 -13.26
N ASN A 104 6.39 -12.18 -12.85
CA ASN A 104 6.46 -11.77 -11.44
C ASN A 104 5.12 -11.22 -10.93
N GLU A 105 4.90 -11.31 -9.63
CA GLU A 105 3.82 -10.65 -8.90
C GLU A 105 4.31 -9.26 -8.47
N VAL A 106 3.46 -8.24 -8.57
CA VAL A 106 3.85 -6.83 -8.39
C VAL A 106 3.11 -6.19 -7.23
N TRP A 107 3.88 -5.65 -6.28
CA TRP A 107 3.39 -4.95 -5.09
C TRP A 107 3.83 -3.48 -5.11
N VAL A 108 2.89 -2.58 -5.34
CA VAL A 108 3.12 -1.13 -5.46
C VAL A 108 2.83 -0.45 -4.12
N ASN A 109 3.88 -0.02 -3.44
CA ASN A 109 3.75 0.79 -2.24
C ASN A 109 3.49 2.25 -2.63
N ILE A 110 2.44 2.88 -2.09
CA ILE A 110 2.16 4.31 -2.33
C ILE A 110 2.28 5.17 -1.08
N SER A 111 2.94 4.63 -0.06
CA SER A 111 3.04 5.23 1.28
C SER A 111 3.95 6.46 1.27
N SER A 112 5.06 6.40 0.55
CA SER A 112 6.07 7.45 0.52
C SER A 112 6.22 8.05 -0.88
N MET A 113 6.86 9.22 -0.97
CA MET A 113 6.91 10.19 -2.08
C MET A 113 5.75 11.22 -2.17
N PRO A 114 5.99 12.34 -2.91
CA PRO A 114 4.95 13.32 -3.21
C PRO A 114 3.72 12.69 -3.89
N ARG A 115 2.55 13.26 -3.58
CA ARG A 115 1.24 12.80 -4.08
C ARG A 115 1.19 12.56 -5.60
N PRO A 116 1.79 13.38 -6.49
CA PRO A 116 1.76 13.12 -7.92
C PRO A 116 2.31 11.73 -8.28
N VAL A 117 3.45 11.33 -7.69
CA VAL A 117 4.02 10.00 -7.92
C VAL A 117 3.13 8.90 -7.33
N SER A 118 2.69 9.05 -6.08
CA SER A 118 1.83 8.05 -5.43
C SER A 118 0.53 7.80 -6.21
N PHE A 119 -0.11 8.86 -6.72
CA PHE A 119 -1.32 8.75 -7.53
C PHE A 119 -1.04 8.21 -8.93
N ALA A 120 0.07 8.60 -9.56
CA ALA A 120 0.47 8.08 -10.85
C ALA A 120 0.70 6.56 -10.79
N PHE A 121 1.42 6.08 -9.79
CA PHE A 121 1.69 4.65 -9.58
C PHE A 121 0.43 3.86 -9.25
N ALA A 122 -0.44 4.38 -8.38
CA ALA A 122 -1.74 3.75 -8.11
C ALA A 122 -2.63 3.67 -9.38
N THR A 123 -2.65 4.75 -10.17
CA THR A 123 -3.44 4.80 -11.41
C THR A 123 -2.85 3.88 -12.47
N ALA A 124 -1.53 3.79 -12.60
CA ALA A 124 -0.87 2.88 -13.53
C ALA A 124 -1.14 1.42 -13.17
N ALA A 125 -1.01 1.05 -11.89
CA ALA A 125 -1.37 -0.29 -11.41
C ALA A 125 -2.83 -0.63 -11.76
N HIS A 126 -3.76 0.31 -11.53
CA HIS A 126 -5.16 0.14 -11.93
C HIS A 126 -5.32 -0.03 -13.46
N SER A 127 -4.68 0.82 -14.25
CA SER A 127 -4.72 0.73 -15.71
C SER A 127 -4.24 -0.64 -16.19
N VAL A 128 -3.11 -1.13 -15.67
CA VAL A 128 -2.59 -2.46 -16.02
C VAL A 128 -3.55 -3.57 -15.59
N MET A 129 -4.14 -3.52 -14.38
CA MET A 129 -5.14 -4.50 -13.93
C MET A 129 -6.40 -4.55 -14.81
N VAL A 130 -6.76 -3.44 -15.45
CA VAL A 130 -7.90 -3.37 -16.38
C VAL A 130 -7.53 -3.91 -17.75
N GLU A 131 -6.33 -3.61 -18.24
CA GLU A 131 -5.84 -4.06 -19.54
C GLU A 131 -5.41 -5.54 -19.54
N HIS A 132 -4.90 -6.04 -18.41
CA HIS A 132 -4.43 -7.40 -18.18
C HIS A 132 -5.33 -8.14 -17.18
N GLU A 133 -6.55 -8.45 -17.59
CA GLU A 133 -7.55 -9.11 -16.71
C GLU A 133 -7.04 -10.42 -16.08
N ALA A 134 -6.22 -11.19 -16.80
CA ALA A 134 -5.67 -12.45 -16.32
C ALA A 134 -4.61 -12.28 -15.20
N ASP A 135 -3.98 -11.11 -15.11
CA ASP A 135 -2.92 -10.81 -14.14
C ASP A 135 -3.43 -9.98 -12.96
N ARG A 136 -4.74 -9.73 -12.86
CA ARG A 136 -5.31 -8.85 -11.83
C ARG A 136 -4.97 -9.28 -10.41
N GLU A 137 -5.01 -10.57 -10.13
CA GLU A 137 -4.68 -11.11 -8.80
C GLU A 137 -3.19 -11.00 -8.45
N ARG A 138 -2.34 -10.60 -9.41
CA ARG A 138 -0.88 -10.52 -9.29
C ARG A 138 -0.39 -9.08 -9.12
N ILE A 139 -1.31 -8.11 -9.03
CA ILE A 139 -1.01 -6.68 -8.92
C ILE A 139 -1.67 -6.16 -7.64
N HIS A 140 -0.84 -5.73 -6.70
CA HIS A 140 -1.28 -5.23 -5.41
C HIS A 140 -0.84 -3.79 -5.27
N THR A 141 -1.75 -2.90 -4.90
CA THR A 141 -1.39 -1.52 -4.53
C THR A 141 -1.70 -1.33 -3.06
N TYR A 142 -0.75 -0.85 -2.27
CA TYR A 142 -0.93 -0.77 -0.83
C TYR A 142 -0.40 0.49 -0.18
N TYR A 143 -0.97 0.79 0.97
CA TYR A 143 -0.64 1.93 1.81
C TYR A 143 -0.41 1.47 3.26
N THR A 144 0.62 2.02 3.90
CA THR A 144 0.88 1.85 5.32
C THR A 144 0.68 3.17 6.03
N ALA A 145 -0.17 3.18 7.06
CA ALA A 145 -0.35 4.35 7.92
C ALA A 145 0.83 4.49 8.92
N PRO A 146 1.34 5.70 9.18
CA PRO A 146 2.31 5.90 10.25
C PRO A 146 1.66 5.81 11.64
N GLU A 147 2.45 5.47 12.65
CA GLU A 147 2.03 5.61 14.05
C GLU A 147 2.11 7.08 14.50
N LYS A 148 3.11 7.81 14.01
CA LYS A 148 3.41 9.20 14.41
C LYS A 148 4.08 10.00 13.29
N TYR A 149 3.83 11.31 13.26
CA TYR A 149 4.44 12.31 12.37
C TYR A 149 5.43 13.18 13.17
N LEU A 150 6.70 13.21 12.79
CA LEU A 150 7.77 13.95 13.48
C LEU A 150 7.75 15.45 13.17
N GLU A 151 7.08 15.89 12.10
CA GLU A 151 7.09 17.30 11.68
C GLU A 151 6.51 18.22 12.76
N THR A 152 5.56 17.73 13.55
CA THR A 152 4.96 18.51 14.64
C THR A 152 5.97 18.68 15.78
N GLU A 153 6.71 17.63 16.14
CA GLU A 153 7.74 17.69 17.18
C GLU A 153 8.93 18.54 16.76
N LEU A 154 9.37 18.43 15.51
CA LEU A 154 10.40 19.30 14.94
C LEU A 154 9.98 20.77 15.01
N ALA A 155 8.72 21.08 14.71
CA ALA A 155 8.21 22.44 14.79
C ALA A 155 8.10 22.93 16.25
N GLU A 156 7.68 22.09 17.19
CA GLU A 156 7.61 22.42 18.62
C GLU A 156 9.00 22.64 19.22
N GLU A 157 9.97 21.77 18.89
CA GLU A 157 11.35 21.92 19.34
C GLU A 157 11.96 23.20 18.75
N LEU A 158 11.79 23.47 17.44
CA LEU A 158 12.28 24.70 16.83
C LEU A 158 11.69 25.97 17.46
N ARG A 159 10.38 25.98 17.77
CA ARG A 159 9.76 27.10 18.49
C ARG A 159 10.37 27.30 19.87
N THR A 160 10.60 26.20 20.60
CA THR A 160 11.23 26.25 21.93
C THR A 160 12.66 26.80 21.84
N GLN A 161 13.43 26.40 20.83
CA GLN A 161 14.77 26.94 20.57
C GLN A 161 14.73 28.43 20.22
N ILE A 162 13.73 28.89 19.45
CA ILE A 162 13.54 30.31 19.16
C ILE A 162 13.28 31.10 20.44
N GLU A 163 12.40 30.63 21.33
CA GLU A 163 12.13 31.30 22.61
C GLU A 163 13.39 31.46 23.46
N ILE A 164 14.27 30.44 23.48
CA ILE A 164 15.56 30.49 24.16
C ILE A 164 16.48 31.55 23.53
N LEU A 165 16.58 31.58 22.19
CA LEU A 165 17.40 32.55 21.49
C LEU A 165 16.91 33.99 21.68
N GLU A 166 15.61 34.22 21.67
CA GLU A 166 14.99 35.53 21.96
C GLU A 166 15.27 35.98 23.40
N THR A 167 15.21 35.03 24.34
CA THR A 167 15.56 35.27 25.75
C THR A 167 17.03 35.69 25.88
N LEU A 168 17.96 34.93 25.28
CA LEU A 168 19.39 35.27 25.26
C LEU A 168 19.68 36.63 24.60
N GLN A 169 18.98 36.95 23.50
CA GLN A 169 19.12 38.23 22.81
C GLN A 169 18.68 39.40 23.69
N THR A 170 17.59 39.23 24.45
CA THR A 170 17.05 40.25 25.36
C THR A 170 17.96 40.43 26.59
N GLU A 171 18.45 39.33 27.15
CA GLU A 171 19.32 39.29 28.33
C GLU A 171 20.72 39.88 28.07
N SER A 172 21.22 39.77 26.83
CA SER A 172 22.54 40.29 26.43
C SER A 172 22.68 41.82 26.52
N GLY A 173 21.59 42.55 26.79
CA GLY A 173 21.55 44.02 26.88
C GLY A 173 21.28 44.63 28.26
N ALA A 174 21.04 43.83 29.31
CA ALA A 174 20.65 44.34 30.63
C ALA A 174 21.50 43.75 31.77
N GLU A 175 22.05 44.65 32.62
CA GLU A 175 23.05 44.34 33.67
C GLU A 175 22.53 43.42 34.80
N ASP A 176 21.21 43.21 34.93
CA ASP A 176 20.56 42.48 36.04
C ASP A 176 19.56 41.40 35.59
N THR A 177 19.66 40.91 34.36
CA THR A 177 18.74 39.88 33.85
C THR A 177 19.16 38.47 34.31
N PRO A 178 18.23 37.61 34.77
CA PRO A 178 18.55 36.19 35.02
C PRO A 178 19.17 35.62 33.75
N ARG A 179 20.29 34.90 33.87
CA ARG A 179 20.89 34.18 32.75
C ARG A 179 20.19 32.85 32.58
N ILE A 180 19.93 32.44 31.34
CA ILE A 180 19.63 31.03 31.06
C ILE A 180 20.77 30.16 31.62
N ASP A 181 20.41 29.18 32.45
CA ASP A 181 21.37 28.26 33.04
C ASP A 181 21.93 27.30 31.98
N SER A 182 23.20 26.93 32.11
CA SER A 182 23.88 25.98 31.22
C SER A 182 23.14 24.65 31.17
N GLU A 183 22.56 24.20 32.28
CA GLU A 183 21.78 22.96 32.34
C GLU A 183 20.57 23.01 31.40
N THR A 184 19.92 24.17 31.26
CA THR A 184 18.80 24.34 30.31
C THR A 184 19.29 24.30 28.86
N ILE A 185 20.46 24.86 28.57
CA ILE A 185 21.05 24.82 27.22
C ILE A 185 21.43 23.39 26.85
N ASP A 186 22.07 22.66 27.77
CA ASP A 186 22.50 21.28 27.55
C ASP A 186 21.29 20.36 27.31
N GLN A 187 20.26 20.44 28.14
CA GLN A 187 19.01 19.67 27.95
C GLN A 187 18.36 19.93 26.59
N ARG A 188 18.47 21.16 26.09
CA ARG A 188 17.88 21.59 24.82
C ARG A 188 18.71 21.15 23.63
N LEU A 189 20.02 21.16 23.77
CA LEU A 189 20.92 20.61 22.77
C LEU A 189 20.72 19.08 22.65
N ASP A 190 20.62 18.39 23.78
CA ASP A 190 20.38 16.94 23.82
C ASP A 190 19.04 16.59 23.15
N ALA A 191 17.95 17.29 23.50
CA ALA A 191 16.64 17.08 22.88
C ALA A 191 16.65 17.30 21.36
N ALA A 192 17.32 18.36 20.89
CA ALA A 192 17.44 18.63 19.46
C ALA A 192 18.30 17.58 18.74
N GLN A 193 19.37 17.08 19.37
CA GLN A 193 20.21 16.02 18.82
C GLN A 193 19.48 14.68 18.75
N ASP A 194 18.73 14.33 19.79
CA ASP A 194 17.92 13.11 19.82
C ASP A 194 16.85 13.14 18.73
N LEU A 195 16.12 14.25 18.61
CA LEU A 195 15.07 14.41 17.59
C LEU A 195 15.64 14.42 16.16
N LEU A 196 16.79 15.07 15.96
CA LEU A 196 17.47 15.05 14.66
C LEU A 196 18.00 13.65 14.32
N THR A 197 18.53 12.92 15.31
CA THR A 197 18.97 11.53 15.13
C THR A 197 17.79 10.65 14.75
N GLU A 198 16.65 10.78 15.43
CA GLU A 198 15.44 10.03 15.11
C GLU A 198 14.94 10.35 13.69
N PHE A 199 14.90 11.62 13.31
CA PHE A 199 14.56 12.04 11.95
C PHE A 199 15.55 11.51 10.91
N ASP A 200 16.85 11.52 11.19
CA ASP A 200 17.88 11.02 10.28
C ASP A 200 17.82 9.50 10.10
N GLU A 201 17.46 8.77 11.14
CA GLU A 201 17.33 7.33 11.12
C GLU A 201 16.02 6.85 10.49
N ARG A 202 14.89 7.52 10.79
CA ARG A 202 13.54 7.03 10.47
C ARG A 202 12.78 7.85 9.44
N GLY A 203 13.19 9.10 9.20
CA GLY A 203 12.44 10.00 8.33
C GLY A 203 11.41 10.84 9.07
N ALA A 204 10.47 11.40 8.33
CA ALA A 204 9.40 12.27 8.82
C ALA A 204 8.32 11.52 9.61
N THR A 205 8.28 10.19 9.53
CA THR A 205 7.28 9.38 10.22
C THR A 205 7.91 8.24 11.01
N ILE A 206 7.24 7.84 12.09
CA ILE A 206 7.64 6.70 12.92
C ILE A 206 6.59 5.60 12.84
N GLY A 207 7.09 4.37 12.75
CA GLY A 207 6.33 3.15 12.87
C GLY A 207 5.43 2.86 11.68
N ALA A 208 4.76 1.73 11.79
CA ALA A 208 3.69 1.31 10.91
C ALA A 208 2.50 0.98 11.81
N LYS A 209 1.37 1.65 11.59
CA LYS A 209 0.18 1.46 12.41
C LYS A 209 -0.59 0.26 11.92
N GLU A 210 -0.87 -0.68 12.82
CA GLU A 210 -1.78 -1.80 12.58
C GLU A 210 -3.23 -1.29 12.53
N ILE A 211 -3.95 -1.66 11.47
CA ILE A 211 -5.35 -1.35 11.24
C ILE A 211 -6.03 -2.65 10.83
N ASP A 212 -7.08 -3.05 11.56
CA ASP A 212 -7.85 -4.26 11.26
C ASP A 212 -6.99 -5.55 11.16
N GLY A 213 -5.89 -5.64 11.92
CA GLY A 213 -5.00 -6.81 11.96
C GLY A 213 -3.86 -6.82 10.95
N SER A 214 -3.72 -5.76 10.15
CA SER A 214 -2.66 -5.62 9.13
C SER A 214 -1.95 -4.27 9.23
N HIS A 215 -0.66 -4.22 8.90
CA HIS A 215 0.10 -2.99 8.71
C HIS A 215 0.08 -2.51 7.25
N VAL A 216 -0.36 -3.38 6.34
CA VAL A 216 -0.50 -3.15 4.91
C VAL A 216 -1.98 -3.06 4.55
N GLN A 217 -2.42 -1.87 4.15
CA GLN A 217 -3.78 -1.66 3.66
C GLN A 217 -3.77 -1.69 2.13
N GLU A 218 -4.22 -2.80 1.57
CA GLU A 218 -4.40 -2.92 0.14
C GLU A 218 -5.53 -2.02 -0.35
N LEU A 219 -5.29 -1.32 -1.44
CA LEU A 219 -6.25 -0.47 -2.12
C LEU A 219 -6.94 -1.30 -3.18
N PRO A 220 -8.22 -1.67 -2.96
CA PRO A 220 -8.92 -2.53 -3.88
C PRO A 220 -9.18 -1.79 -5.20
N VAL A 221 -9.00 -2.51 -6.30
CA VAL A 221 -9.22 -1.98 -7.64
C VAL A 221 -10.55 -2.45 -8.18
N ALA A 222 -11.47 -1.51 -8.42
CA ALA A 222 -12.74 -1.81 -9.05
C ALA A 222 -12.61 -1.82 -10.58
N PRO A 223 -13.02 -2.90 -11.26
CA PRO A 223 -13.36 -2.79 -12.66
C PRO A 223 -14.67 -2.02 -12.78
N PHE A 224 -14.65 -0.94 -13.55
CA PHE A 224 -15.84 -0.15 -13.88
C PHE A 224 -16.68 -0.88 -14.93
N SER A 225 -17.23 -2.03 -14.56
CA SER A 225 -18.21 -2.76 -15.35
C SER A 225 -19.60 -2.56 -14.76
N ASN A 226 -20.59 -2.33 -15.64
CA ASN A 226 -21.99 -2.27 -15.20
C ASN A 226 -22.42 -3.64 -14.62
N ILE A 227 -22.74 -3.63 -13.33
CA ILE A 227 -23.36 -4.75 -12.63
C ILE A 227 -24.79 -4.92 -13.13
N LYS A 228 -25.16 -6.14 -13.50
CA LYS A 228 -26.53 -6.47 -13.94
C LYS A 228 -27.43 -6.69 -12.73
N PRO A 229 -28.77 -6.54 -12.86
CA PRO A 229 -29.69 -6.69 -11.73
C PRO A 229 -29.59 -8.04 -10.99
N PHE A 230 -29.30 -9.13 -11.70
CA PHE A 230 -29.16 -10.45 -11.06
C PHE A 230 -27.83 -10.62 -10.33
N GLU A 231 -26.80 -9.89 -10.73
CA GLU A 231 -25.51 -9.89 -10.04
C GLU A 231 -25.53 -9.01 -8.82
N GLU A 232 -26.19 -7.86 -8.92
CA GLU A 232 -26.50 -7.01 -7.79
C GLU A 232 -27.18 -7.82 -6.68
N LEU A 233 -28.16 -8.65 -7.04
CA LEU A 233 -28.77 -9.58 -6.10
C LEU A 233 -27.76 -10.54 -5.47
N ILE A 234 -26.88 -11.17 -6.28
CA ILE A 234 -25.83 -12.06 -5.76
C ILE A 234 -24.93 -11.33 -4.75
N LEU A 235 -24.51 -10.11 -5.07
CA LEU A 235 -23.64 -9.30 -4.22
C LEU A 235 -24.34 -8.94 -2.91
N PHE A 236 -25.61 -8.52 -2.95
CA PHE A 236 -26.37 -8.24 -1.74
C PHE A 236 -26.60 -9.50 -0.89
N THR A 237 -26.95 -10.63 -1.49
CA THR A 237 -27.09 -11.90 -0.76
C THR A 237 -25.77 -12.32 -0.10
N LEU A 238 -24.63 -12.18 -0.79
CA LEU A 238 -23.32 -12.41 -0.15
C LEU A 238 -23.02 -11.40 0.96
N GLY A 239 -23.44 -10.14 0.80
CA GLY A 239 -23.32 -9.12 1.84
C GLY A 239 -24.13 -9.40 3.10
N ASP A 240 -25.33 -9.97 2.95
CA ASP A 240 -26.25 -10.26 4.05
C ASP A 240 -25.88 -11.56 4.79
N HIS A 241 -25.43 -12.59 4.05
CA HIS A 241 -25.17 -13.92 4.60
C HIS A 241 -23.69 -14.22 4.84
N GLY A 242 -22.78 -13.40 4.31
CA GLY A 242 -21.35 -13.60 4.37
C GLY A 242 -20.85 -14.60 3.33
N GLU A 243 -20.32 -15.74 3.80
CA GLU A 243 -19.74 -16.78 2.95
C GLU A 243 -20.69 -17.96 2.75
N PHE A 244 -20.57 -18.64 1.61
CA PHE A 244 -21.26 -19.89 1.29
C PHE A 244 -20.25 -20.99 1.00
N ASP A 245 -20.52 -22.21 1.48
CA ASP A 245 -19.66 -23.38 1.27
C ASP A 245 -19.64 -23.86 -0.20
N SER A 246 -20.67 -23.50 -0.99
CA SER A 246 -20.74 -23.84 -2.41
C SER A 246 -21.66 -22.93 -3.22
N ILE A 247 -21.50 -22.97 -4.56
CA ILE A 247 -22.41 -22.27 -5.49
C ILE A 247 -23.84 -22.81 -5.38
N SER A 248 -24.00 -24.08 -5.01
CA SER A 248 -25.32 -24.69 -4.83
C SER A 248 -26.05 -24.07 -3.63
N ASP A 249 -25.35 -23.83 -2.52
CA ASP A 249 -25.93 -23.26 -1.30
C ASP A 249 -26.34 -21.80 -1.52
N LEU A 250 -25.51 -21.05 -2.25
CA LEU A 250 -25.85 -19.70 -2.70
C LEU A 250 -27.09 -19.71 -3.63
N ALA A 251 -27.14 -20.65 -4.58
CA ALA A 251 -28.27 -20.75 -5.51
C ALA A 251 -29.58 -21.14 -4.83
N GLU A 252 -29.55 -22.06 -3.85
CA GLU A 252 -30.72 -22.42 -3.05
C GLU A 252 -31.23 -21.23 -2.21
N THR A 253 -30.31 -20.46 -1.64
CA THR A 253 -30.65 -19.25 -0.88
C THR A 253 -31.28 -18.19 -1.76
N LEU A 254 -30.69 -17.90 -2.93
CA LEU A 254 -31.24 -16.96 -3.91
C LEU A 254 -32.62 -17.38 -4.42
N ALA A 255 -32.83 -18.66 -4.71
CA ALA A 255 -34.14 -19.16 -5.16
C ALA A 255 -35.22 -18.92 -4.09
N ARG A 256 -34.89 -19.20 -2.82
CA ARG A 256 -35.79 -18.98 -1.68
C ARG A 256 -36.11 -17.51 -1.45
N GLU A 257 -35.13 -16.61 -1.60
CA GLU A 257 -35.34 -15.16 -1.41
C GLU A 257 -36.17 -14.53 -2.54
N LEU A 258 -36.06 -15.06 -3.76
CA LEU A 258 -36.82 -14.60 -4.91
C LEU A 258 -38.22 -15.22 -5.04
N ASP A 259 -38.59 -16.18 -4.18
CA ASP A 259 -39.78 -17.03 -4.34
C ASP A 259 -39.81 -17.73 -5.72
N GLU A 260 -38.62 -18.14 -6.20
CA GLU A 260 -38.40 -18.82 -7.48
C GLU A 260 -38.12 -20.31 -7.26
N GLU A 261 -38.47 -21.16 -8.24
CA GLU A 261 -38.23 -22.59 -8.16
C GLU A 261 -36.73 -22.91 -8.37
N TYR A 262 -36.14 -23.67 -7.43
CA TYR A 262 -34.77 -24.15 -7.57
C TYR A 262 -34.67 -25.23 -8.67
N THR A 263 -34.28 -24.80 -9.87
CA THR A 263 -34.13 -25.64 -11.05
C THR A 263 -32.68 -25.70 -11.52
N ASP A 264 -32.32 -26.70 -12.33
CA ASP A 264 -30.99 -26.79 -12.97
C ASP A 264 -30.68 -25.55 -13.82
N SER A 265 -31.70 -24.96 -14.45
CA SER A 265 -31.55 -23.71 -15.21
C SER A 265 -31.24 -22.52 -14.30
N PHE A 266 -31.88 -22.43 -13.13
CA PHE A 266 -31.60 -21.38 -12.15
C PHE A 266 -30.17 -21.52 -11.61
N ARG A 267 -29.78 -22.73 -11.21
CA ARG A 267 -28.42 -23.03 -10.76
C ARG A 267 -27.37 -22.66 -11.80
N SER A 268 -27.60 -23.00 -13.07
CA SER A 268 -26.70 -22.65 -14.18
C SER A 268 -26.57 -21.13 -14.37
N LYS A 269 -27.67 -20.39 -14.19
CA LYS A 269 -27.67 -18.92 -14.21
C LYS A 269 -26.83 -18.36 -13.07
N VAL A 270 -26.93 -18.91 -11.85
CA VAL A 270 -26.10 -18.48 -10.71
C VAL A 270 -24.63 -18.74 -11.00
N ILE A 271 -24.25 -19.96 -11.42
CA ILE A 271 -22.85 -20.30 -11.76
C ILE A 271 -22.26 -19.28 -12.74
N TYR A 272 -22.97 -19.01 -13.85
CA TYR A 272 -22.51 -18.06 -14.86
C TYR A 272 -22.27 -16.64 -14.31
N ASN A 273 -23.15 -16.15 -13.43
CA ASN A 273 -23.01 -14.80 -12.87
C ASN A 273 -21.94 -14.75 -11.78
N VAL A 274 -21.81 -15.79 -10.94
CA VAL A 274 -20.69 -15.89 -10.00
C VAL A 274 -19.36 -15.99 -10.76
N ASP A 275 -19.31 -16.68 -11.90
CA ASP A 275 -18.08 -16.76 -12.74
C ASP A 275 -17.71 -15.38 -13.25
N ARG A 276 -18.71 -14.62 -13.73
CA ARG A 276 -18.52 -13.25 -14.20
C ARG A 276 -18.15 -12.28 -13.07
N LEU A 277 -18.68 -12.48 -11.87
CA LEU A 277 -18.34 -11.70 -10.68
C LEU A 277 -17.00 -12.09 -10.06
N GLY A 278 -16.48 -13.28 -10.40
CA GLY A 278 -15.26 -13.83 -9.85
C GLY A 278 -13.98 -13.20 -10.41
N PRO A 279 -12.81 -13.78 -10.05
CA PRO A 279 -11.50 -13.24 -10.42
C PRO A 279 -11.27 -13.06 -11.92
N GLY A 280 -11.67 -14.04 -12.73
CA GLY A 280 -11.58 -13.99 -14.20
C GLY A 280 -12.65 -13.12 -14.88
N GLY A 281 -13.30 -12.24 -14.13
CA GLY A 281 -14.32 -11.31 -14.62
C GLY A 281 -14.22 -9.96 -13.92
N VAL A 282 -15.26 -9.53 -13.22
CA VAL A 282 -15.29 -8.22 -12.54
C VAL A 282 -14.75 -8.25 -11.09
N GLY A 283 -14.32 -9.40 -10.57
CA GLY A 283 -13.56 -9.48 -9.32
C GLY A 283 -14.26 -8.95 -8.06
N TYR A 284 -15.59 -8.97 -8.00
CA TYR A 284 -16.33 -8.62 -6.78
C TYR A 284 -16.50 -9.83 -5.83
N VAL A 285 -16.28 -11.04 -6.32
CA VAL A 285 -16.48 -12.29 -5.57
C VAL A 285 -15.17 -13.09 -5.55
N ASP A 286 -14.80 -13.58 -4.38
CA ASP A 286 -13.66 -14.47 -4.21
C ASP A 286 -14.11 -15.94 -4.21
N ARG A 287 -13.19 -16.83 -4.58
CA ARG A 287 -13.43 -18.27 -4.67
C ARG A 287 -12.26 -19.04 -4.11
N GLU A 288 -12.47 -19.64 -2.94
CA GLU A 288 -11.44 -20.43 -2.28
C GLU A 288 -11.72 -21.92 -2.49
N ALA A 289 -10.74 -22.67 -3.01
CA ALA A 289 -10.93 -24.08 -3.30
C ALA A 289 -10.99 -24.91 -2.01
N GLU A 290 -12.12 -25.56 -1.75
CA GLU A 290 -12.30 -26.50 -0.65
C GLU A 290 -12.61 -27.91 -1.17
N GLY A 291 -11.56 -28.71 -1.36
CA GLY A 291 -11.68 -30.10 -1.81
C GLY A 291 -12.26 -30.22 -3.23
N LYS A 292 -13.58 -30.41 -3.34
CA LYS A 292 -14.30 -30.51 -4.63
C LYS A 292 -15.28 -29.36 -4.87
N SER A 293 -15.39 -28.44 -3.93
CA SER A 293 -16.22 -27.24 -4.01
C SER A 293 -15.36 -25.98 -3.92
N TYR A 294 -16.00 -24.85 -4.10
CA TYR A 294 -15.42 -23.53 -3.87
C TYR A 294 -16.26 -22.83 -2.82
N ARG A 295 -15.61 -22.36 -1.75
CA ARG A 295 -16.19 -21.39 -0.84
C ARG A 295 -16.30 -20.06 -1.58
N ILE A 296 -17.41 -19.35 -1.39
CA ILE A 296 -17.73 -18.12 -2.09
C ILE A 296 -17.96 -17.03 -1.07
N SER A 297 -17.27 -15.91 -1.24
CA SER A 297 -17.38 -14.73 -0.39
C SER A 297 -17.29 -13.45 -1.23
N LEU A 298 -17.65 -12.31 -0.64
CA LEU A 298 -17.31 -11.03 -1.25
C LEU A 298 -15.79 -10.83 -1.16
N SER A 299 -15.21 -10.40 -2.27
CA SER A 299 -13.89 -9.77 -2.24
C SER A 299 -13.95 -8.44 -1.48
N ARG A 300 -12.79 -7.88 -1.16
CA ARG A 300 -12.72 -6.55 -0.52
C ARG A 300 -13.45 -5.47 -1.33
N ILE A 301 -13.35 -5.50 -2.66
CA ILE A 301 -14.09 -4.54 -3.50
C ILE A 301 -15.59 -4.85 -3.56
N GLY A 302 -15.96 -6.12 -3.47
CA GLY A 302 -17.35 -6.59 -3.29
C GLY A 302 -17.99 -6.04 -2.02
N GLU A 303 -17.29 -6.13 -0.90
CA GLU A 303 -17.75 -5.57 0.38
C GLU A 303 -17.98 -4.07 0.30
N LEU A 304 -17.04 -3.33 -0.29
CA LEU A 304 -17.17 -1.89 -0.48
C LEU A 304 -18.33 -1.54 -1.42
N TRP A 305 -18.49 -2.31 -2.50
CA TRP A 305 -19.60 -2.12 -3.44
C TRP A 305 -20.94 -2.31 -2.74
N VAL A 306 -21.13 -3.40 -1.98
CA VAL A 306 -22.36 -3.62 -1.22
C VAL A 306 -22.58 -2.47 -0.24
N ARG A 307 -21.57 -2.12 0.55
CA ARG A 307 -21.67 -1.01 1.52
C ARG A 307 -22.05 0.33 0.90
N SER A 308 -21.60 0.62 -0.33
CA SER A 308 -21.94 1.87 -1.02
C SER A 308 -23.31 1.87 -1.70
N HIS A 309 -23.87 0.68 -1.97
CA HIS A 309 -25.16 0.52 -2.66
C HIS A 309 -26.28 0.06 -1.72
N SER A 310 -25.96 -0.37 -0.51
CA SER A 310 -26.93 -0.53 0.57
C SER A 310 -27.40 0.86 1.02
N THR A 311 -28.59 1.25 0.61
CA THR A 311 -29.28 2.39 1.23
C THR A 311 -29.45 2.13 2.73
N ALA A 312 -28.97 3.07 3.55
CA ALA A 312 -29.24 3.12 4.98
C ALA A 312 -30.75 3.24 5.28
#